data_AF-A0A1W9HI87-F1
#
_entry.id   AF-A0A1W9HI87-F1
#
_cell.length_a   1.000
_cell.length_b   1.000
_cell.length_c   1.000
_cell.angle_alpha   90.00
_cell.angle_beta   90.00
_cell.angle_gamma   90.00
#
_symmetry.space_group_name_H-M   'P 1'
#
loop_
_entity.id
_entity.type
_entity.pdbx_description
1 polymer ?
#
loop_
_entity_poly.entity_id
_entity_poly.type
_entity_poly.pdbx_seq_one_letter_code
_entity_poly.pdbx_strand_id
1 'polypeptide(L)'
;MDRPDARTKLHISKDPMYLMLREGCIKEFNVKKAAGDKCDLRGCDLRGLDLRGLDADGLDFSDCYFRQSDLRGVDLSKAKLDGASINACKISGVLFPAELSASEIELSLLHGTRMRYRVP
;
A
#
# COMPACT_ATOMS: atom_id res chain seq x y z
N MET A 1 -35.03 -8.91 -1.98
CA MET A 1 -33.92 -8.70 -1.04
C MET A 1 -32.73 -8.23 -1.85
N ASP A 2 -32.63 -6.91 -2.01
CA ASP A 2 -31.51 -6.30 -2.71
C ASP A 2 -30.23 -6.57 -1.93
N ARG A 3 -29.28 -7.25 -2.58
CA ARG A 3 -27.90 -7.32 -2.10
C ARG A 3 -27.35 -5.89 -2.15
N PRO A 4 -26.88 -5.33 -1.03
CA PRO A 4 -26.25 -4.02 -1.09
C PRO A 4 -25.05 -4.12 -2.03
N ASP A 5 -25.07 -3.26 -3.03
CA ASP A 5 -23.97 -2.94 -3.91
C ASP A 5 -22.69 -2.76 -3.09
N ALA A 6 -21.78 -3.73 -3.18
CA ALA A 6 -20.48 -3.73 -2.52
C ALA A 6 -19.49 -2.81 -3.26
N ARG A 7 -19.89 -1.58 -3.57
CA ARG A 7 -18.96 -0.47 -3.76
C ARG A 7 -18.29 -0.23 -2.41
N THR A 8 -17.22 -0.98 -2.13
CA THR A 8 -16.33 -0.76 -0.99
C THR A 8 -15.98 0.73 -0.96
N LYS A 9 -16.56 1.46 -0.01
CA LYS A 9 -16.31 2.89 0.13
C LYS A 9 -14.83 3.03 0.44
N LEU A 10 -14.10 3.62 -0.49
CA LEU A 10 -12.66 3.84 -0.39
C LEU A 10 -12.36 4.59 0.90
N HIS A 11 -11.48 4.02 1.73
CA HIS A 11 -11.12 4.64 3.00
C HIS A 11 -10.13 5.79 2.74
N ILE A 12 -10.62 7.02 2.87
CA ILE A 12 -9.80 8.22 2.85
C ILE A 12 -9.69 8.68 4.30
N SER A 13 -8.51 8.46 4.89
CA SER A 13 -8.24 8.90 6.26
C SER A 13 -8.15 10.43 6.32
N LYS A 14 -8.45 10.99 7.50
CA LYS A 14 -8.24 12.42 7.81
C LYS A 14 -6.94 12.64 8.60
N ASP A 15 -6.18 11.57 8.84
CA ASP A 15 -4.89 11.62 9.51
C ASP A 15 -3.91 12.52 8.73
N PRO A 16 -3.23 13.47 9.38
CA PRO A 16 -2.31 14.39 8.70
C PRO A 16 -1.18 13.69 7.94
N MET A 17 -0.65 12.58 8.46
CA MET A 17 0.40 11.83 7.76
C MET A 17 -0.15 11.12 6.53
N TYR A 18 -1.38 10.58 6.58
CA TYR A 18 -2.03 10.05 5.37
C TYR A 18 -2.23 11.13 4.31
N LEU A 19 -2.64 12.34 4.71
CA LEU A 19 -2.82 13.46 3.79
C LEU A 19 -1.50 13.86 3.12
N MET A 20 -0.37 13.82 3.82
CA MET A 20 0.96 14.05 3.23
C MET A 20 1.24 13.09 2.07
N LEU A 21 0.87 11.81 2.18
CA LEU A 21 1.01 10.85 1.08
C LEU A 21 0.16 11.24 -0.13
N ARG A 22 -1.08 11.71 0.09
CA ARG A 22 -1.96 12.17 -1.00
C ARG A 22 -1.47 13.45 -1.66
N GLU A 23 -0.82 14.32 -0.89
CA GLU A 23 -0.25 15.59 -1.35
C GLU A 23 1.14 15.42 -1.99
N GLY A 24 1.72 14.21 -1.93
CA GLY A 24 3.04 13.91 -2.48
C GLY A 24 4.21 14.35 -1.58
N CYS A 25 3.94 14.71 -0.33
CA CYS A 25 4.90 15.14 0.68
C CYS A 25 5.64 13.95 1.33
N ILE A 26 6.31 13.13 0.52
CA ILE A 26 6.98 11.89 0.96
C ILE A 26 8.14 12.19 1.93
N LYS A 27 8.88 13.28 1.72
CA LYS A 27 10.00 13.65 2.59
C LYS A 27 9.52 14.00 3.99
N GLU A 28 8.44 14.78 4.07
CA GLU A 28 7.82 15.21 5.32
C GLU A 28 7.20 14.02 6.06
N PHE A 29 6.54 13.12 5.33
CA PHE A 29 6.04 11.86 5.89
C PHE A 29 7.17 11.06 6.54
N ASN A 30 8.29 10.85 5.82
CA ASN A 30 9.44 10.09 6.32
C ASN A 30 10.06 10.74 7.57
N VAL A 31 10.18 12.08 7.60
CA VAL A 31 10.68 12.81 8.79
C VAL A 31 9.78 12.56 10.00
N LYS A 32 8.46 12.61 9.82
CA LYS A 32 7.49 12.38 10.90
C LYS A 32 7.50 10.93 11.40
N LYS A 33 7.54 9.97 10.48
CA LYS A 33 7.70 8.54 10.82
C LYS A 33 8.98 8.32 11.64
N ALA A 34 10.10 8.90 11.21
CA ALA A 34 11.38 8.80 11.92
C ALA A 34 11.35 9.46 13.30
N ALA A 35 10.53 10.50 13.50
CA ALA A 35 10.28 11.12 14.80
C ALA A 35 9.36 10.29 15.72
N GLY A 36 8.78 9.19 15.23
CA GLY A 36 7.90 8.30 15.98
C GLY A 36 6.40 8.61 15.87
N ASP A 37 6.01 9.53 14.98
CA ASP A 37 4.59 9.78 14.70
C ASP A 37 3.96 8.49 14.13
N LYS A 38 2.76 8.16 14.60
CA LYS A 38 2.01 6.98 14.14
C LYS A 38 1.02 7.39 13.07
N CYS A 39 0.95 6.59 12.00
CA CYS A 39 -0.07 6.72 10.96
C CYS A 39 -0.73 5.36 10.75
N ASP A 40 -2.06 5.30 10.85
CA ASP A 40 -2.83 4.13 10.46
C ASP A 40 -3.17 4.22 8.98
N LEU A 41 -2.55 3.36 8.18
CA LEU A 41 -2.76 3.29 6.74
C LEU A 41 -3.68 2.13 6.34
N ARG A 42 -4.13 1.29 7.28
CA ARG A 42 -4.88 0.07 6.95
C ARG A 42 -6.16 0.40 6.18
N GLY A 43 -6.39 -0.33 5.09
CA GLY A 43 -7.53 -0.16 4.20
C GLY A 43 -7.53 1.14 3.37
N CYS A 44 -6.51 2.00 3.51
CA CYS A 44 -6.50 3.30 2.85
C CYS A 44 -6.48 3.20 1.32
N ASP A 45 -7.11 4.19 0.69
CA ASP A 45 -7.02 4.45 -0.74
C ASP A 45 -5.70 5.19 -1.05
N LEU A 46 -4.77 4.48 -1.68
CA LEU A 46 -3.46 4.96 -2.14
C LEU A 46 -3.35 4.90 -3.67
N ARG A 47 -4.49 4.82 -4.37
CA ARG A 47 -4.52 4.66 -5.83
C ARG A 47 -3.98 5.91 -6.53
N GLY A 48 -3.17 5.69 -7.55
CA GLY A 48 -2.59 6.75 -8.39
C GLY A 48 -1.56 7.64 -7.71
N LEU A 49 -1.20 7.38 -6.45
CA LEU A 49 -0.20 8.18 -5.74
C LEU A 49 1.21 7.90 -6.24
N ASP A 50 2.06 8.93 -6.22
CA ASP A 50 3.50 8.77 -6.35
C ASP A 50 4.10 8.54 -4.97
N LEU A 51 4.52 7.31 -4.70
CA LEU A 51 5.06 6.87 -3.40
C LEU A 51 6.57 6.58 -3.48
N ARG A 52 7.24 7.01 -4.56
CA ARG A 52 8.68 6.81 -4.73
C ARG A 52 9.44 7.48 -3.58
N GLY A 53 10.40 6.74 -3.00
CA GLY A 53 11.21 7.21 -1.87
C GLY A 53 10.50 7.18 -0.52
N LEU A 54 9.31 6.58 -0.43
CA LEU A 54 8.64 6.33 0.85
C LEU A 54 9.50 5.39 1.71
N ASP A 55 9.76 5.79 2.95
CA ASP A 55 10.27 4.88 3.96
C ASP A 55 9.10 4.01 4.47
N ALA A 56 8.97 2.84 3.86
CA ALA A 56 7.92 1.88 4.16
C ALA A 56 8.30 0.87 5.25
N ASP A 57 9.47 1.01 5.89
CA ASP A 57 9.94 0.08 6.91
C ASP A 57 8.93 0.00 8.08
N GLY A 58 8.38 -1.21 8.29
CA GLY A 58 7.41 -1.49 9.35
C GLY A 58 6.01 -0.90 9.17
N LEU A 59 5.70 -0.25 8.04
CA LEU A 59 4.35 0.27 7.79
C LEU A 59 3.34 -0.86 7.59
N ASP A 60 2.12 -0.64 8.08
CA ASP A 60 1.01 -1.55 7.91
C ASP A 60 0.09 -1.07 6.78
N PHE A 61 0.24 -1.68 5.60
CA PHE A 61 -0.61 -1.44 4.44
C PHE A 61 -1.67 -2.52 4.26
N SER A 62 -2.01 -3.26 5.32
CA SER A 62 -3.04 -4.28 5.24
C SER A 62 -4.32 -3.69 4.64
N ASP A 63 -4.93 -4.44 3.74
CA ASP A 63 -6.15 -4.10 3.03
C ASP A 63 -6.12 -2.87 2.11
N CYS A 64 -4.97 -2.21 1.92
CA CYS A 64 -4.82 -1.02 1.09
C CYS A 64 -5.06 -1.25 -0.41
N TYR A 65 -5.38 -0.17 -1.11
CA TYR A 65 -5.51 -0.15 -2.58
C TYR A 65 -4.48 0.76 -3.21
N PHE A 66 -3.54 0.18 -3.96
CA PHE A 66 -2.45 0.90 -4.61
C PHE A 66 -2.65 1.10 -6.11
N ARG A 67 -3.81 0.74 -6.68
CA ARG A 67 -4.03 0.72 -8.14
C ARG A 67 -3.42 1.93 -8.85
N GLN A 68 -2.59 1.68 -9.88
CA GLN A 68 -1.89 2.70 -10.67
C GLN A 68 -0.92 3.63 -9.91
N SER A 69 -0.58 3.33 -8.65
CA SER A 69 0.46 4.06 -7.92
C SER A 69 1.85 3.79 -8.48
N ASP A 70 2.79 4.68 -8.14
CA ASP A 70 4.20 4.55 -8.45
C ASP A 70 4.98 4.14 -7.20
N LEU A 71 5.40 2.87 -7.15
CA LEU A 71 6.17 2.30 -6.04
C LEU A 71 7.63 2.05 -6.45
N ARG A 72 8.09 2.54 -7.61
CA ARG A 72 9.42 2.19 -8.13
C ARG A 72 10.53 2.46 -7.10
N GLY A 73 11.34 1.43 -6.84
CA GLY A 73 12.47 1.49 -5.90
C GLY A 73 12.10 1.54 -4.42
N VAL A 74 10.82 1.41 -4.04
CA VAL A 74 10.41 1.36 -2.62
C VAL A 74 10.75 -0.02 -2.03
N ASP A 75 11.34 -0.01 -0.84
CA ASP A 75 11.56 -1.24 -0.06
C ASP A 75 10.33 -1.53 0.81
N LEU A 76 9.55 -2.55 0.42
CA LEU A 76 8.40 -3.06 1.17
C LEU A 76 8.74 -4.35 1.94
N SER A 77 10.00 -4.78 1.99
CA SER A 77 10.40 -6.11 2.53
C SER A 77 9.98 -6.35 3.98
N LYS A 78 9.74 -5.27 4.74
CA LYS A 78 9.29 -5.30 6.14
C LYS A 78 7.91 -4.66 6.36
N ALA A 79 7.23 -4.29 5.28
CA ALA A 79 5.87 -3.74 5.36
C ALA A 79 4.85 -4.88 5.40
N LYS A 80 3.70 -4.65 6.04
CA LYS A 80 2.57 -5.59 5.98
C LYS A 80 1.70 -5.29 4.78
N LEU A 81 1.37 -6.31 4.00
CA LEU A 81 0.62 -6.19 2.74
C LEU A 81 -0.58 -7.15 2.69
N ASP A 82 -0.96 -7.74 3.82
CA ASP A 82 -2.08 -8.69 3.89
C ASP A 82 -3.35 -8.05 3.36
N GLY A 83 -3.94 -8.65 2.33
CA GLY A 83 -5.13 -8.12 1.69
C GLY A 83 -4.89 -6.90 0.78
N ALA A 84 -3.68 -6.35 0.71
CA ALA A 84 -3.41 -5.21 -0.18
C ALA A 84 -3.55 -5.61 -1.66
N SER A 85 -3.92 -4.64 -2.51
CA SER A 85 -3.99 -4.83 -3.97
C SER A 85 -3.09 -3.83 -4.68
N ILE A 86 -2.17 -4.34 -5.51
CA ILE A 86 -1.21 -3.53 -6.28
C ILE A 86 -1.53 -3.49 -7.78
N ASN A 87 -2.80 -3.61 -8.16
CA ASN A 87 -3.19 -3.71 -9.56
C ASN A 87 -2.64 -2.57 -10.44
N ALA A 88 -1.94 -2.89 -11.52
CA ALA A 88 -1.34 -1.91 -12.42
C ALA A 88 -0.39 -0.88 -11.76
N CYS A 89 0.20 -1.20 -10.60
CA CYS A 89 1.26 -0.36 -10.00
C CYS A 89 2.53 -0.40 -10.84
N LYS A 90 3.33 0.67 -10.79
CA LYS A 90 4.71 0.64 -11.27
C LYS A 90 5.60 0.08 -10.16
N ILE A 91 6.10 -1.14 -10.32
CA ILE A 91 6.84 -1.87 -9.28
C ILE A 91 8.30 -2.18 -9.62
N SER A 92 8.87 -1.55 -10.65
CA SER A 92 10.28 -1.77 -11.01
C SER A 92 11.19 -1.42 -9.83
N GLY A 93 12.03 -2.38 -9.41
CA GLY A 93 12.95 -2.23 -8.29
C GLY A 93 12.31 -2.29 -6.89
N VAL A 94 11.03 -2.66 -6.77
CA VAL A 94 10.40 -2.88 -5.45
C VAL A 94 10.95 -4.13 -4.80
N LEU A 95 11.30 -4.04 -3.51
CA LEU A 95 11.57 -5.21 -2.67
C LEU A 95 10.29 -5.59 -1.95
N PHE A 96 9.77 -6.78 -2.20
CA PHE A 96 8.58 -7.29 -1.51
C PHE A 96 8.97 -8.14 -0.30
N PRO A 97 8.05 -8.32 0.67
CA PRO A 97 8.20 -9.32 1.74
C PRO A 97 8.52 -10.70 1.16
N ALA A 98 9.47 -11.41 1.80
CA ALA A 98 9.96 -12.70 1.30
C ALA A 98 8.88 -13.79 1.33
N GLU A 99 7.86 -13.61 2.17
CA GLU A 99 6.71 -14.49 2.36
C GLU A 99 5.68 -14.38 1.22
N LEU A 100 5.74 -13.31 0.41
CA LEU A 100 4.93 -13.16 -0.79
C LEU A 100 5.65 -13.78 -1.98
N SER A 101 5.07 -14.85 -2.53
CA SER A 101 5.62 -15.46 -3.74
C SER A 101 5.44 -14.56 -4.96
N ALA A 102 6.36 -14.67 -5.93
CA ALA A 102 6.27 -13.94 -7.20
C ALA A 102 4.90 -14.11 -7.89
N SER A 103 4.33 -15.31 -7.87
CA SER A 103 2.99 -15.57 -8.42
C SER A 103 1.87 -14.81 -7.70
N GLU A 104 1.96 -14.63 -6.39
CA GLU A 104 0.96 -13.85 -5.63
C GLU A 104 1.05 -12.37 -5.98
N ILE A 105 2.28 -11.85 -6.08
CA ILE A 105 2.55 -10.46 -6.51
C ILE A 105 2.03 -10.25 -7.94
N GLU A 106 2.29 -11.19 -8.85
CA GLU A 106 1.83 -11.15 -10.24
C GLU A 106 0.29 -11.19 -10.33
N LEU A 107 -0.37 -12.09 -9.59
CA LEU A 107 -1.83 -12.15 -9.53
C LEU A 107 -2.43 -10.81 -9.07
N SER A 108 -1.85 -10.18 -8.05
CA SER A 108 -2.32 -8.88 -7.58
C SER A 108 -2.05 -7.78 -8.61
N LEU A 109 -0.86 -7.76 -9.21
CA LEU A 109 -0.46 -6.77 -10.20
C LEU A 109 -1.35 -6.82 -11.44
N LEU A 110 -1.62 -8.02 -11.98
CA LEU A 110 -2.33 -8.21 -13.25
C LEU A 110 -3.85 -8.25 -13.07
N HIS A 111 -4.34 -8.93 -12.05
CA HIS A 111 -5.77 -9.19 -11.87
C HIS A 111 -6.39 -8.43 -10.69
N GLY A 112 -5.57 -7.78 -9.86
CA GLY A 112 -6.05 -7.01 -8.73
C GLY A 112 -6.57 -7.85 -7.58
N THR A 113 -6.17 -9.12 -7.52
CA THR A 113 -6.41 -9.96 -6.34
C THR A 113 -5.79 -9.31 -5.11
N ARG A 114 -6.37 -9.62 -3.95
CA ARG A 114 -5.88 -9.17 -2.65
C ARG A 114 -4.81 -10.16 -2.19
N MET A 115 -3.60 -9.64 -1.96
CA MET A 115 -2.42 -10.46 -1.65
C MET A 115 -2.61 -11.27 -0.37
N ARG A 116 -2.15 -12.51 -0.38
CA ARG A 116 -2.14 -13.39 0.78
C ARG A 116 -0.74 -13.90 1.04
N TYR A 117 -0.28 -13.73 2.27
CA TYR A 117 0.98 -14.30 2.71
C TYR A 117 0.87 -15.82 2.68
N ARG A 118 1.96 -16.49 2.31
CA ARG A 118 2.04 -17.93 2.55
C ARG A 118 2.01 -18.15 4.05
N VAL A 119 0.95 -18.80 4.52
CA VAL A 119 0.93 -19.35 5.87
C VAL A 119 1.91 -20.52 5.85
N PRO A 120 2.89 -20.59 6.78
CA PRO A 120 3.79 -21.73 6.87
C PRO A 120 3.06 -23.05 7.09
#